data_AF-A0A535KMF3-F1
#
_entry.id   AF-A0A535KMF3-F1
#
_cell.length_a   1.000
_cell.length_b   1.000
_cell.length_c   1.000
_cell.angle_alpha   90.00
_cell.angle_beta   90.00
_cell.angle_gamma   90.00
#
_symmetry.space_group_name_H-M   'P 1'
#
loop_
_entity.id
_entity.type
_entity.pdbx_description
1 polymer ?
#
loop_
_entity_poly.entity_id
_entity_poly.type
_entity_poly.pdbx_seq_one_letter_code
_entity_poly.pdbx_strand_id
1 'polypeptide(L)'
;MRRSQARPREGDRSWIAHWWNAVLAGETDEPHPVFGDRVSVRVAGGRLVISGQLDRREDRDELLREARSRVGHGIQEVDTSHLTVVENHETRGLLDQTLIAAFPDRETAELARKFVVERSRVTPKQQAIVDHRNAGDLRKMLPEGFVEDARRRVERGDALVVLRVDETEAFQVREILEEDTRSSWTIATPPSLIAAGR
;
A
#
# COMPACT_ATOMS: atom_id res chain seq x y z
N MET A 1 -16.04 -11.09 21.13
CA MET A 1 -14.67 -10.55 21.16
C MET A 1 -14.62 -9.29 20.31
N ARG A 2 -14.26 -8.14 20.90
CA ARG A 2 -14.24 -6.83 20.24
C ARG A 2 -13.05 -6.76 19.26
N ARG A 3 -13.32 -6.58 17.96
CA ARG A 3 -12.28 -6.26 16.97
C ARG A 3 -11.75 -4.86 17.24
N SER A 4 -10.49 -4.77 17.63
CA SER A 4 -9.78 -3.50 17.80
C SER A 4 -9.58 -2.85 16.43
N GLN A 5 -10.40 -1.86 16.10
CA GLN A 5 -10.11 -0.92 15.03
C GLN A 5 -8.79 -0.22 15.39
N ALA A 6 -7.71 -0.54 14.68
CA ALA A 6 -6.46 0.21 14.80
C ALA A 6 -6.75 1.64 14.33
N ARG A 7 -6.77 2.58 15.28
CA ARG A 7 -6.93 4.01 14.97
C ARG A 7 -5.73 4.46 14.12
N PRO A 8 -5.94 5.22 13.03
CA PRO A 8 -4.84 5.76 12.25
C PRO A 8 -3.97 6.65 13.13
N ARG A 9 -2.64 6.50 13.04
CA ARG A 9 -1.66 7.35 13.75
C ARG A 9 -1.72 8.78 13.21
N GLU A 10 -1.27 9.71 14.04
CA GLU A 10 -1.46 11.16 13.88
C GLU A 10 -0.81 11.73 12.60
N GLY A 11 0.27 11.11 12.10
CA GLY A 11 1.00 11.52 10.90
C GLY A 11 0.26 11.30 9.57
N ASP A 12 -0.33 10.12 9.36
CA ASP A 12 -1.09 9.79 8.13
C ASP A 12 -2.36 10.61 8.00
N ARG A 13 -3.03 10.86 9.13
CA ARG A 13 -4.15 11.79 9.16
C ARG A 13 -3.68 13.19 8.82
N SER A 14 -2.47 13.58 9.23
CA SER A 14 -1.96 14.92 8.93
C SER A 14 -1.70 15.10 7.43
N TRP A 15 -1.17 14.08 6.74
CA TRP A 15 -0.92 14.17 5.30
C TRP A 15 -2.20 14.13 4.47
N ILE A 16 -3.12 13.22 4.78
CA ILE A 16 -4.44 13.18 4.14
C ILE A 16 -5.21 14.47 4.44
N ALA A 17 -5.15 14.99 5.67
CA ALA A 17 -5.77 16.27 6.01
C ALA A 17 -5.14 17.45 5.27
N HIS A 18 -3.82 17.46 5.10
CA HIS A 18 -3.12 18.49 4.35
C HIS A 18 -3.53 18.47 2.87
N TRP A 19 -3.55 17.29 2.25
CA TRP A 19 -4.01 17.12 0.88
C TRP A 19 -5.46 17.61 0.71
N TRP A 20 -6.35 17.21 1.63
CA TRP A 20 -7.73 17.70 1.61
C TRP A 20 -7.83 19.22 1.74
N ASN A 21 -6.98 19.86 2.54
CA ASN A 21 -6.98 21.32 2.67
C ASN A 21 -6.52 21.99 1.36
N ALA A 22 -5.54 21.42 0.67
CA ALA A 22 -5.10 21.91 -0.64
C ALA A 22 -6.20 21.75 -1.71
N VAL A 23 -6.93 20.62 -1.70
CA VAL A 23 -8.09 20.40 -2.58
C VAL A 23 -9.18 21.45 -2.33
N LEU A 24 -9.48 21.74 -1.06
CA LEU A 24 -10.50 22.74 -0.69
C LEU A 24 -10.07 24.18 -1.03
N ALA A 25 -8.78 24.46 -1.00
CA ALA A 25 -8.23 25.75 -1.45
C ALA A 25 -8.23 25.88 -2.99
N GLY A 26 -8.47 24.79 -3.72
CA GLY A 26 -8.39 24.76 -5.19
C GLY A 26 -6.95 24.81 -5.71
N GLU A 27 -5.98 24.47 -4.85
CA GLU A 27 -4.54 24.67 -5.09
C GLU A 27 -3.82 23.43 -5.61
N THR A 28 -4.54 22.31 -5.86
CA THR A 28 -3.87 21.04 -6.18
C THR A 28 -4.59 20.22 -7.25
N ASP A 29 -3.81 19.80 -8.25
CA ASP A 29 -4.10 18.69 -9.16
C ASP A 29 -3.38 17.40 -8.70
N GLU A 30 -2.86 17.37 -7.46
CA GLU A 30 -2.08 16.25 -6.97
C GLU A 30 -2.94 14.99 -6.76
N PRO A 31 -2.39 13.80 -7.11
CA PRO A 31 -3.08 12.54 -6.92
C PRO A 31 -3.49 12.32 -5.47
N HIS A 32 -4.60 11.61 -5.25
CA HIS A 32 -5.02 11.28 -3.89
C HIS A 32 -3.91 10.48 -3.19
N PRO A 33 -3.50 10.81 -1.95
CA PRO A 33 -2.39 10.12 -1.30
C PRO A 33 -2.57 8.60 -1.34
N VAL A 34 -3.71 8.07 -0.91
CA VAL A 34 -3.88 6.62 -0.86
C VAL A 34 -4.18 5.96 -2.22
N PHE A 35 -4.87 6.67 -3.13
CA PHE A 35 -5.46 6.06 -4.32
C PHE A 35 -4.74 6.47 -5.62
N GLY A 36 -3.75 7.36 -5.52
CA GLY A 36 -3.03 7.92 -6.66
C GLY A 36 -3.97 8.54 -7.68
N ASP A 37 -3.65 8.32 -8.95
CA ASP A 37 -4.42 8.83 -10.11
C ASP A 37 -5.75 8.08 -10.33
N ARG A 38 -6.01 7.01 -9.56
CA ARG A 38 -7.27 6.26 -9.67
C ARG A 38 -8.46 7.06 -9.17
N VAL A 39 -8.21 8.07 -8.33
CA VAL A 39 -9.22 8.96 -7.77
C VAL A 39 -8.77 10.41 -7.98
N SER A 40 -9.63 11.18 -8.64
CA SER A 40 -9.50 12.63 -8.77
C SER A 40 -10.58 13.31 -7.95
N VAL A 41 -10.19 14.34 -7.21
CA VAL A 41 -11.09 15.17 -6.42
C VAL A 41 -10.85 16.63 -6.73
N ARG A 42 -11.93 17.36 -7.00
CA ARG A 42 -11.87 18.80 -7.30
C ARG A 42 -13.08 19.54 -6.77
N VAL A 43 -12.92 20.83 -6.53
CA VAL A 43 -14.02 21.73 -6.16
C VAL A 43 -14.56 22.42 -7.42
N ALA A 44 -15.86 22.27 -7.69
CA ALA A 44 -16.53 22.90 -8.81
C ALA A 44 -17.85 23.53 -8.35
N GLY A 45 -17.93 24.87 -8.39
CA GLY A 45 -19.18 25.59 -8.08
C GLY A 45 -19.75 25.31 -6.69
N GLY A 46 -18.90 25.15 -5.68
CA GLY A 46 -19.32 24.79 -4.31
C GLY A 46 -19.66 23.31 -4.12
N ARG A 47 -19.36 22.46 -5.10
CA ARG A 47 -19.48 20.99 -4.99
C ARG A 47 -18.11 20.35 -4.96
N LEU A 48 -17.97 19.32 -4.13
CA LEU A 48 -16.81 18.45 -4.18
C LEU A 48 -17.08 17.31 -5.17
N VAL A 49 -16.44 17.34 -6.33
CA VAL A 49 -16.59 16.33 -7.37
C VAL A 49 -15.52 15.27 -7.17
N ILE A 50 -15.94 14.03 -6.95
CA ILE A 50 -15.08 12.86 -6.80
C ILE A 50 -15.35 11.93 -7.98
N SER A 51 -14.30 11.64 -8.75
CA SER A 51 -14.36 10.76 -9.91
C SER A 51 -13.22 9.75 -9.88
N GLY A 52 -13.44 8.56 -10.39
CA GLY A 52 -12.40 7.54 -10.42
C GLY A 52 -12.92 6.11 -10.29
N GLN A 53 -11.98 5.19 -10.16
CA GLN A 53 -12.26 3.77 -9.95
C GLN A 53 -11.62 3.30 -8.66
N LEU A 54 -12.41 2.62 -7.83
CA LEU A 54 -11.97 1.99 -6.60
C LEU A 54 -12.19 0.49 -6.67
N ASP A 55 -11.30 -0.27 -6.03
CA ASP A 55 -11.36 -1.72 -6.05
C ASP A 55 -12.25 -2.29 -4.92
N ARG A 56 -12.57 -1.46 -3.91
CA ARG A 56 -13.32 -1.88 -2.71
C ARG A 56 -14.46 -0.90 -2.39
N ARG A 57 -15.60 -1.45 -1.96
CA ARG A 57 -16.69 -0.63 -1.40
C ARG A 57 -16.27 0.05 -0.09
N GLU A 58 -15.46 -0.62 0.72
CA GLU A 58 -14.95 -0.08 1.98
C GLU A 58 -14.11 1.19 1.76
N ASP A 59 -13.24 1.18 0.75
CA ASP A 59 -12.44 2.35 0.36
C ASP A 59 -13.32 3.51 -0.11
N ARG A 60 -14.37 3.20 -0.89
CA ARG A 60 -15.36 4.19 -1.32
C ARG A 60 -16.08 4.78 -0.12
N ASP A 61 -16.53 3.96 0.81
CA ASP A 61 -17.28 4.42 1.98
C ASP A 61 -16.41 5.26 2.93
N GLU A 62 -15.12 4.94 3.05
CA GLU A 62 -14.16 5.76 3.79
C GLU A 62 -13.91 7.11 3.10
N LEU A 63 -13.62 7.10 1.81
CA LEU A 63 -13.44 8.33 1.02
C LEU A 63 -14.67 9.25 1.08
N LEU A 64 -15.87 8.68 0.95
CA LEU A 64 -17.13 9.41 1.07
C LEU A 64 -17.34 9.98 2.47
N ARG A 65 -16.93 9.26 3.52
CA ARG A 65 -17.02 9.74 4.90
C ARG A 65 -16.10 10.94 5.12
N GLU A 66 -14.87 10.87 4.62
CA GLU A 66 -13.93 11.99 4.66
C GLU A 66 -14.46 13.20 3.90
N ALA A 67 -14.92 13.01 2.67
CA ALA A 67 -15.51 14.06 1.84
C ALA A 67 -16.72 14.74 2.50
N ARG A 68 -17.65 13.95 3.05
CA ARG A 68 -18.85 14.48 3.74
C ARG A 68 -18.50 15.26 5.00
N SER A 69 -17.41 14.91 5.69
CA SER A 69 -16.95 15.67 6.85
C SER A 69 -16.49 17.09 6.52
N ARG A 70 -16.31 17.41 5.23
CA ARG A 70 -15.88 18.74 4.75
C ARG A 70 -17.02 19.60 4.21
N VAL A 71 -18.24 19.08 4.18
CA VAL A 71 -19.44 19.85 3.85
C VAL A 71 -19.67 20.91 4.93
N GLY A 72 -19.89 22.17 4.53
CA GLY A 72 -20.03 23.31 5.45
C GLY A 72 -18.87 24.32 5.42
N HIS A 73 -17.76 24.03 4.73
CA HIS A 73 -16.61 24.93 4.54
C HIS A 73 -16.58 25.58 3.13
N GLY A 74 -17.71 26.08 2.64
CA GLY A 74 -17.85 26.56 1.25
C GLY A 74 -18.24 25.47 0.25
N ILE A 75 -18.32 24.22 0.71
CA ILE A 75 -18.86 23.07 -0.03
C ILE A 75 -20.29 22.77 0.46
N GLN A 76 -21.23 22.73 -0.49
CA GLN A 76 -22.66 22.48 -0.24
C GLN A 76 -22.98 20.98 -0.37
N GLU A 77 -22.34 20.29 -1.30
CA GLU A 77 -22.61 18.88 -1.58
C GLU A 77 -21.40 18.14 -2.17
N VAL A 78 -21.47 16.81 -2.13
CA VAL A 78 -20.47 15.91 -2.69
C VAL A 78 -21.09 15.19 -3.88
N ASP A 79 -20.50 15.38 -5.07
CA ASP A 79 -20.89 14.69 -6.30
C ASP A 79 -19.96 13.51 -6.56
N THR A 80 -20.51 12.30 -6.53
CA THR A 80 -19.77 11.05 -6.78
C THR A 80 -20.34 10.28 -7.96
N SER A 81 -21.03 10.97 -8.88
CA SER A 81 -21.70 10.34 -10.02
C SER A 81 -20.72 9.61 -10.96
N HIS A 82 -19.44 9.99 -10.91
CA HIS A 82 -18.35 9.42 -11.71
C HIS A 82 -17.38 8.56 -10.89
N LEU A 83 -17.75 8.17 -9.66
CA LEU A 83 -16.96 7.27 -8.82
C LEU A 83 -17.55 5.86 -8.87
N THR A 84 -16.85 4.93 -9.50
CA THR A 84 -17.29 3.53 -9.63
C THR A 84 -16.44 2.59 -8.78
N VAL A 85 -17.07 1.57 -8.21
CA VAL A 85 -16.33 0.45 -7.61
C VAL A 85 -16.28 -0.67 -8.64
N VAL A 86 -15.09 -0.99 -9.13
CA VAL A 86 -14.88 -2.15 -10.00
C VAL A 86 -14.53 -3.30 -9.06
N GLU A 87 -15.52 -4.12 -8.71
CA GLU A 87 -15.26 -5.35 -7.95
C GLU A 87 -14.50 -6.33 -8.86
N ASN A 88 -13.18 -6.23 -8.87
CA ASN A 88 -12.33 -7.25 -9.49
C ASN A 88 -12.62 -8.57 -8.78
N HIS A 89 -13.14 -9.55 -9.53
CA HIS A 89 -13.56 -10.87 -9.03
C HIS A 89 -12.38 -11.78 -8.63
N GLU A 90 -11.23 -11.21 -8.33
CA GLU A 90 -10.12 -11.96 -7.76
C GLU A 90 -10.50 -12.32 -6.32
N THR A 91 -10.71 -13.61 -6.08
CA THR A 91 -11.06 -14.09 -4.75
C THR A 91 -9.83 -13.92 -3.86
N ARG A 92 -9.90 -12.91 -2.99
CA ARG A 92 -8.87 -12.66 -1.97
C ARG A 92 -8.73 -13.85 -1.03
N GLY A 93 -7.54 -14.03 -0.50
CA GLY A 93 -7.25 -15.05 0.48
C GLY A 93 -7.15 -16.45 -0.12
N LEU A 94 -6.88 -16.57 -1.42
CA LEU A 94 -6.58 -17.87 -2.05
C LEU A 94 -5.08 -18.09 -2.21
N LEU A 95 -4.36 -17.05 -2.61
CA LEU A 95 -2.96 -17.11 -2.97
C LEU A 95 -2.16 -16.08 -2.18
N ASP A 96 -0.98 -16.50 -1.73
CA ASP A 96 0.04 -15.65 -1.16
C ASP A 96 1.17 -15.46 -2.17
N GLN A 97 1.65 -14.24 -2.27
CA GLN A 97 2.84 -13.92 -3.06
C GLN A 97 3.91 -13.33 -2.15
N THR A 98 5.17 -13.76 -2.35
CA THR A 98 6.32 -13.23 -1.62
C THR A 98 7.04 -12.22 -2.49
N LEU A 99 7.23 -11.01 -1.96
CA LEU A 99 7.97 -9.92 -2.57
C LEU A 99 9.31 -9.76 -1.85
N ILE A 100 10.36 -9.51 -2.62
CA ILE A 100 11.73 -9.30 -2.14
C ILE A 100 12.22 -7.99 -2.74
N ALA A 101 12.70 -7.08 -1.91
CA ALA A 101 13.29 -5.82 -2.36
C ALA A 101 14.64 -5.56 -1.69
N ALA A 102 15.64 -5.10 -2.44
CA ALA A 102 16.99 -4.82 -1.94
C ALA A 102 17.26 -3.34 -1.74
N PHE A 103 17.84 -3.03 -0.58
CA PHE A 103 18.22 -1.70 -0.13
C PHE A 103 19.71 -1.68 0.28
N PRO A 104 20.38 -0.52 0.20
CA PRO A 104 21.81 -0.42 0.47
C PRO A 104 22.21 -0.79 1.89
N ASP A 105 21.30 -0.64 2.85
CA ASP A 105 21.54 -0.90 4.26
C ASP A 105 20.24 -1.23 5.01
N ARG A 106 20.41 -1.70 6.26
CA ARG A 106 19.29 -2.13 7.10
C ARG A 106 18.35 -0.99 7.50
N GLU A 107 18.88 0.21 7.77
CA GLU A 107 18.06 1.34 8.20
C GLU A 107 17.14 1.78 7.06
N THR A 108 17.68 1.86 5.84
CA THR A 108 16.91 2.13 4.62
C THR A 108 15.83 1.05 4.39
N ALA A 109 16.18 -0.23 4.54
CA ALA A 109 15.21 -1.32 4.46
C ALA A 109 14.09 -1.23 5.52
N GLU A 110 14.42 -0.80 6.74
CA GLU A 110 13.45 -0.60 7.82
C GLU A 110 12.46 0.54 7.54
N LEU A 111 12.96 1.64 6.99
CA LEU A 111 12.14 2.77 6.56
C LEU A 111 11.22 2.36 5.40
N ALA A 112 11.77 1.71 4.37
CA ALA A 112 10.99 1.24 3.23
C ALA A 112 9.89 0.25 3.66
N ARG A 113 10.21 -0.71 4.55
CA ARG A 113 9.21 -1.65 5.09
C ARG A 113 8.07 -0.93 5.79
N LYS A 114 8.38 0.05 6.65
CA LYS A 114 7.35 0.85 7.34
C LYS A 114 6.49 1.62 6.34
N PHE A 115 7.14 2.32 5.41
CA PHE A 115 6.48 3.10 4.38
C PHE A 115 5.52 2.23 3.55
N VAL A 116 5.96 1.06 3.10
CA VAL A 116 5.12 0.13 2.31
C VAL A 116 3.90 -0.32 3.10
N VAL A 117 4.06 -0.75 4.35
CA VAL A 117 2.93 -1.20 5.18
C VAL A 117 1.94 -0.07 5.45
N GLU A 118 2.43 1.14 5.70
CA GLU A 118 1.60 2.33 5.94
C GLU A 118 0.87 2.77 4.66
N ARG A 119 1.60 2.86 3.55
CA ARG A 119 1.12 3.38 2.27
C ARG A 119 0.13 2.47 1.56
N SER A 120 0.44 1.17 1.53
CA SER A 120 -0.40 0.17 0.85
C SER A 120 -1.67 -0.18 1.63
N ARG A 121 -1.70 0.10 2.95
CA ARG A 121 -2.73 -0.41 3.89
C ARG A 121 -2.86 -1.94 3.87
N VAL A 122 -1.87 -2.64 3.32
CA VAL A 122 -1.79 -4.10 3.31
C VAL A 122 -1.29 -4.57 4.67
N THR A 123 -1.80 -5.70 5.14
CA THR A 123 -1.27 -6.40 6.32
C THR A 123 -0.52 -7.64 5.85
N PRO A 124 0.83 -7.57 5.72
CA PRO A 124 1.60 -8.74 5.31
C PRO A 124 1.38 -9.90 6.28
N LYS A 125 1.15 -11.09 5.73
CA LYS A 125 1.10 -12.35 6.49
C LYS A 125 2.45 -12.71 7.08
N GLN A 126 3.53 -12.28 6.40
CA GLN A 126 4.90 -12.35 6.89
C GLN A 126 5.66 -11.09 6.47
N GLN A 127 6.51 -10.58 7.35
CA GLN A 127 7.45 -9.51 7.03
C GLN A 127 8.78 -9.76 7.75
N ALA A 128 9.90 -9.59 7.05
CA ALA A 128 11.21 -9.57 7.69
C ALA A 128 12.20 -8.68 6.94
N ILE A 129 13.29 -8.35 7.64
CA ILE A 129 14.47 -7.74 7.04
C ILE A 129 15.62 -8.71 7.19
N VAL A 130 16.24 -9.04 6.07
CA VAL A 130 17.34 -9.98 6.00
C VAL A 130 18.60 -9.26 5.53
N ASP A 131 19.65 -9.34 6.33
CA ASP A 131 20.98 -8.83 6.03
C ASP A 131 22.03 -9.93 6.36
N HIS A 132 23.31 -9.57 6.33
CA HIS A 132 24.41 -10.50 6.59
C HIS A 132 24.31 -11.22 7.95
N ARG A 133 23.60 -10.65 8.93
CA ARG A 133 23.48 -11.20 10.30
C ARG A 133 22.49 -12.35 10.37
N ASN A 134 21.49 -12.38 9.48
CA ASN A 134 20.41 -13.36 9.49
C ASN A 134 20.11 -13.97 8.11
N ALA A 135 21.09 -13.95 7.19
CA ALA A 135 20.98 -14.52 5.84
C ALA A 135 20.49 -15.99 5.82
N GLY A 136 20.73 -16.76 6.90
CA GLY A 136 20.25 -18.13 7.05
C GLY A 136 18.72 -18.26 7.04
N ASP A 137 17.98 -17.19 7.31
CA ASP A 137 16.51 -17.21 7.32
C ASP A 137 15.89 -17.20 5.92
N LEU A 138 16.64 -16.86 4.87
CA LEU A 138 16.15 -16.81 3.48
C LEU A 138 15.50 -18.13 3.05
N ARG A 139 16.08 -19.27 3.43
CA ARG A 139 15.55 -20.61 3.09
C ARG A 139 14.18 -20.91 3.70
N LYS A 140 13.81 -20.23 4.80
CA LYS A 140 12.52 -20.39 5.46
C LYS A 140 11.45 -19.48 4.85
N MET A 141 11.88 -18.40 4.21
CA MET A 141 11.01 -17.33 3.74
C MET A 141 10.74 -17.40 2.24
N LEU A 142 11.71 -17.87 1.47
CA LEU A 142 11.70 -17.84 0.01
C LEU A 142 11.60 -19.24 -0.59
N PRO A 143 10.94 -19.41 -1.75
CA PRO A 143 11.06 -20.62 -2.54
C PRO A 143 12.52 -20.87 -2.96
N GLU A 144 12.90 -22.15 -3.08
CA GLU A 144 14.29 -22.58 -3.31
C GLU A 144 14.97 -21.86 -4.47
N GLY A 145 14.26 -21.67 -5.59
CA GLY A 145 14.78 -21.00 -6.78
C GLY A 145 15.17 -19.53 -6.60
N PHE A 146 14.74 -18.87 -5.51
CA PHE A 146 15.01 -17.45 -5.25
C PHE A 146 16.03 -17.23 -4.13
N VAL A 147 16.37 -18.27 -3.37
CA VAL A 147 17.25 -18.17 -2.20
C VAL A 147 18.65 -17.71 -2.59
N GLU A 148 19.23 -18.31 -3.63
CA GLU A 148 20.61 -17.98 -4.04
C GLU A 148 20.72 -16.55 -4.59
N ASP A 149 19.71 -16.06 -5.30
CA ASP A 149 19.69 -14.69 -5.82
C ASP A 149 19.61 -13.67 -4.67
N ALA A 150 18.73 -13.90 -3.71
CA ALA A 150 18.61 -13.10 -2.50
C ALA A 150 19.90 -13.15 -1.67
N ARG A 151 20.50 -14.34 -1.52
CA ARG A 151 21.75 -14.52 -0.79
C ARG A 151 22.89 -13.72 -1.41
N ARG A 152 23.03 -13.74 -2.74
CA ARG A 152 24.06 -12.94 -3.45
C ARG A 152 23.91 -11.43 -3.21
N ARG A 153 22.68 -10.93 -3.02
CA ARG A 153 22.43 -9.53 -2.65
C ARG A 153 22.94 -9.22 -1.26
N VAL A 154 22.58 -10.06 -0.29
CA VAL A 154 23.05 -9.93 1.09
C VAL A 154 24.58 -10.01 1.19
N GLU A 155 25.21 -10.90 0.44
CA GLU A 155 26.67 -11.02 0.37
C GLU A 155 27.35 -9.78 -0.22
N ARG A 156 26.65 -8.97 -1.01
CA ARG A 156 27.12 -7.66 -1.52
C ARG A 156 26.94 -6.52 -0.53
N GLY A 157 26.33 -6.77 0.62
CA GLY A 157 26.05 -5.77 1.66
C GLY A 157 24.63 -5.24 1.65
N ASP A 158 23.79 -5.65 0.68
CA ASP A 158 22.39 -5.21 0.64
C ASP A 158 21.60 -5.77 1.83
N ALA A 159 20.63 -4.99 2.31
CA ALA A 159 19.57 -5.47 3.18
C ALA A 159 18.30 -5.72 2.37
N LEU A 160 17.66 -6.86 2.60
CA LEU A 160 16.46 -7.29 1.90
C LEU A 160 15.22 -7.08 2.76
N VAL A 161 14.20 -6.46 2.19
CA VAL A 161 12.83 -6.50 2.71
C VAL A 161 12.12 -7.69 2.06
N VAL A 162 11.60 -8.59 2.88
CA VAL A 162 10.80 -9.74 2.43
C VAL A 162 9.39 -9.59 2.99
N LEU A 163 8.39 -9.52 2.10
CA LEU A 163 6.97 -9.40 2.45
C LEU A 163 6.19 -10.54 1.83
N ARG A 164 5.32 -11.20 2.60
CA ARG A 164 4.31 -12.12 2.07
C ARG A 164 2.94 -11.48 2.21
N VAL A 165 2.27 -11.28 1.08
CA VAL A 165 0.99 -10.58 0.98
C VAL A 165 0.00 -11.43 0.21
N ASP A 166 -1.27 -11.05 0.26
CA ASP A 166 -2.26 -11.60 -0.65
C ASP A 166 -1.85 -11.28 -2.10
N GLU A 167 -1.98 -12.24 -3.01
CA GLU A 167 -1.58 -12.06 -4.41
C GLU A 167 -2.30 -10.87 -5.07
N THR A 168 -3.56 -10.63 -4.71
CA THR A 168 -4.35 -9.48 -5.20
C THR A 168 -3.80 -8.12 -4.73
N GLU A 169 -2.97 -8.11 -3.69
CA GLU A 169 -2.33 -6.92 -3.14
C GLU A 169 -0.86 -6.79 -3.58
N ALA A 170 -0.29 -7.85 -4.17
CA ALA A 170 1.13 -7.92 -4.48
C ALA A 170 1.58 -6.90 -5.54
N PHE A 171 0.72 -6.62 -6.52
CA PHE A 171 1.00 -5.61 -7.54
C PHE A 171 1.22 -4.22 -6.93
N GLN A 172 0.29 -3.78 -6.07
CA GLN A 172 0.36 -2.48 -5.39
C GLN A 172 1.59 -2.38 -4.48
N VAL A 173 1.87 -3.45 -3.72
CA VAL A 173 3.03 -3.47 -2.83
C VAL A 173 4.34 -3.42 -3.62
N ARG A 174 4.40 -4.11 -4.77
CA ARG A 174 5.56 -4.06 -5.67
C ARG A 174 5.78 -2.67 -6.24
N GLU A 175 4.72 -2.02 -6.71
CA GLU A 175 4.77 -0.65 -7.25
C GLU A 175 5.37 0.33 -6.23
N ILE A 176 4.94 0.27 -4.96
CA ILE A 176 5.49 1.11 -3.89
C ILE A 176 6.97 0.77 -3.63
N LEU A 177 7.35 -0.51 -3.66
CA LEU A 177 8.74 -0.93 -3.48
C LEU A 177 9.66 -0.42 -4.61
N GLU A 178 9.17 -0.43 -5.85
CA GLU A 178 9.92 -0.03 -7.04
C GLU A 178 9.99 1.51 -7.16
N GLU A 179 8.85 2.18 -7.14
CA GLU A 179 8.75 3.61 -7.49
C GLU A 179 8.95 4.53 -6.28
N ASP A 180 8.26 4.26 -5.16
CA ASP A 180 8.24 5.17 -4.02
C ASP A 180 9.44 4.98 -3.08
N THR A 181 9.87 3.72 -2.86
CA THR A 181 11.02 3.43 -1.99
C THR A 181 12.34 3.28 -2.73
N ARG A 182 12.30 3.25 -4.08
CA ARG A 182 13.47 3.17 -4.97
C ARG A 182 14.40 2.01 -4.64
N SER A 183 13.82 0.83 -4.43
CA SER A 183 14.60 -0.40 -4.27
C SER A 183 15.54 -0.62 -5.47
N SER A 184 16.75 -1.08 -5.21
CA SER A 184 17.73 -1.36 -6.29
C SER A 184 17.43 -2.64 -7.07
N TRP A 185 16.51 -3.45 -6.54
CA TRP A 185 16.09 -4.71 -7.08
C TRP A 185 14.83 -5.14 -6.36
N THR A 186 13.79 -5.47 -7.14
CA THR A 186 12.55 -6.05 -6.61
C THR A 186 12.18 -7.28 -7.43
N ILE A 187 11.73 -8.32 -6.73
CA ILE A 187 11.20 -9.55 -7.33
C ILE A 187 9.91 -9.95 -6.63
N ALA A 188 8.95 -10.42 -7.42
CA ALA A 188 7.80 -11.17 -6.95
C ALA A 188 7.99 -12.66 -7.27
N THR A 189 7.91 -13.52 -6.27
CA THR A 189 7.93 -14.97 -6.48
C THR A 189 6.64 -15.42 -7.16
N PRO A 190 6.57 -16.64 -7.74
CA PRO A 190 5.30 -17.23 -8.12
C PRO A 190 4.34 -17.25 -6.92
N PRO A 191 3.03 -17.04 -7.15
CA PRO A 191 2.04 -17.16 -6.10
C PRO A 191 1.96 -18.60 -5.62
N SER A 192 1.66 -18.76 -4.34
CA SER A 192 1.52 -20.05 -3.67
C SER A 192 0.17 -20.11 -2.98
N LEU A 193 -0.47 -21.28 -2.99
CA LEU A 193 -1.66 -21.49 -2.17
C LEU A 193 -1.35 -21.15 -0.72
N ILE A 194 -2.29 -20.48 -0.05
CA ILE A 194 -2.20 -20.33 1.40
C ILE A 194 -2.02 -21.74 1.97
N ALA A 195 -0.88 -21.98 2.62
CA ALA A 195 -0.68 -23.20 3.37
C ALA A 195 -1.81 -23.24 4.41
N ALA A 196 -2.80 -24.12 4.20
CA ALA A 196 -3.86 -24.34 5.17
C ALA A 196 -3.16 -24.66 6.49
N GLY A 197 -3.24 -23.72 7.44
CA GLY A 197 -2.60 -23.86 8.74
C GLY A 197 -3.05 -25.17 9.35
N ARG A 198 -2.09 -26.05 9.61
CA ARG A 198 -2.24 -27.08 10.64
C ARG A 198 -2.01 -26.43 11.99
#